data_AF-A0AAE3YPP4-F1
#
_entry.id   AF-A0AAE3YPP4-F1
#
_cell.length_a   1.000
_cell.length_b   1.000
_cell.length_c   1.000
_cell.angle_alpha   90.00
_cell.angle_beta   90.00
_cell.angle_gamma   90.00
#
_symmetry.space_group_name_H-M   'P 1'
#
loop_
_entity.id
_entity.type
_entity.pdbx_description
1 polymer ?
#
loop_
_entity_poly.entity_id
_entity_poly.type
_entity_poly.pdbx_seq_one_letter_code
_entity_poly.pdbx_strand_id
1 'polypeptide(L)'
;MSIAEHRRLRILRDIRDGHITVTARVAWFDPDTGTLLDEPVVYDIGADRAVGLAPGWWDALIADGLLELQAHTTRYTLTATATALLTDAAL
;
A
#
# COMPACT_ATOMS: atom_id res chain seq x y z
N MET A 1 10.86 -5.01 -19.36
CA MET A 1 10.30 -5.03 -18.00
C MET A 1 11.23 -5.81 -17.08
N SER A 2 11.62 -5.23 -15.94
CA SER A 2 12.49 -5.90 -14.97
C SER A 2 11.73 -6.86 -14.04
N ILE A 3 12.42 -7.78 -13.37
CA ILE A 3 11.81 -8.66 -12.35
C ILE A 3 11.17 -7.84 -11.23
N ALA A 4 11.82 -6.76 -10.80
CA ALA A 4 11.30 -5.87 -9.76
C ALA A 4 10.01 -5.17 -10.19
N GLU A 5 9.96 -4.70 -11.43
CA GLU A 5 8.80 -4.02 -12.02
C GLU A 5 7.62 -4.98 -12.22
N HIS A 6 7.87 -6.19 -12.70
CA HIS A 6 6.84 -7.23 -12.82
C HIS A 6 6.25 -7.59 -11.44
N ARG A 7 7.13 -7.71 -10.43
CA ARG A 7 6.71 -7.98 -9.05
C ARG A 7 5.90 -6.83 -8.45
N ARG A 8 6.27 -5.58 -8.74
CA ARG A 8 5.53 -4.38 -8.33
C ARG A 8 4.12 -4.38 -8.90
N LEU A 9 3.99 -4.57 -10.22
CA LEU A 9 2.68 -4.61 -10.89
C LEU A 9 1.78 -5.70 -10.33
N ARG A 10 2.33 -6.90 -10.05
CA ARG A 10 1.57 -7.98 -9.43
C ARG A 10 1.01 -7.60 -8.06
N ILE A 11 1.81 -6.96 -7.21
CA ILE A 11 1.36 -6.53 -5.87
C ILE A 11 0.27 -5.47 -5.98
N LEU A 12 0.42 -4.49 -6.88
CA LEU A 12 -0.62 -3.49 -7.11
C LEU A 12 -1.93 -4.12 -7.60
N ARG A 13 -1.87 -5.15 -8.46
CA ARG A 13 -3.05 -5.93 -8.86
C ARG A 13 -3.68 -6.64 -7.68
N ASP A 14 -2.88 -7.33 -6.88
CA ASP A 14 -3.38 -8.04 -5.68
C ASP A 14 -4.03 -7.06 -4.68
N ILE A 15 -3.56 -5.80 -4.57
CA ILE A 15 -4.21 -4.75 -3.77
C ILE A 15 -5.52 -4.29 -4.41
N ARG A 16 -5.52 -4.00 -5.73
CA ARG A 16 -6.70 -3.59 -6.49
C ARG A 16 -7.84 -4.61 -6.36
N ASP A 17 -7.47 -5.88 -6.49
CA ASP A 17 -8.39 -7.01 -6.52
C ASP A 17 -8.79 -7.44 -5.09
N GLY A 18 -8.25 -6.78 -4.05
CA GLY A 18 -8.61 -6.99 -2.65
C GLY A 18 -7.93 -8.18 -1.98
N HIS A 19 -7.01 -8.86 -2.67
CA HIS A 19 -6.22 -9.97 -2.13
C HIS A 19 -5.18 -9.51 -1.09
N ILE A 20 -4.70 -8.28 -1.20
CA ILE A 20 -3.84 -7.63 -0.21
C ILE A 20 -4.57 -6.39 0.29
N THR A 21 -4.65 -6.26 1.61
CA THR A 21 -4.98 -4.99 2.25
C THR A 21 -3.71 -4.41 2.86
N VAL A 22 -3.56 -3.10 2.82
CA VAL A 22 -2.40 -2.39 3.38
C VAL A 22 -2.95 -1.46 4.44
N THR A 23 -2.59 -1.72 5.70
CA THR A 23 -3.00 -0.89 6.84
C THR A 23 -1.79 -0.34 7.56
N ALA A 24 -1.84 0.91 8.01
CA ALA A 24 -0.96 1.40 9.05
C ALA A 24 -1.49 0.96 10.42
N ARG A 25 -0.71 0.23 11.21
CA ARG A 25 -0.99 0.18 12.66
C ARG A 25 -0.50 1.47 13.29
N VAL A 26 -1.38 2.44 13.38
CA VAL A 26 -1.07 3.68 14.10
C VAL A 26 -0.80 3.33 15.56
N ALA A 27 0.39 3.64 16.06
CA ALA A 27 0.61 3.66 17.49
C ALA A 27 0.20 5.06 17.93
N TRP A 28 -1.08 5.25 18.25
CA TRP A 28 -1.63 6.48 18.85
C TRP A 28 -2.00 7.58 17.84
N PHE A 29 -3.28 7.97 17.92
CA PHE A 29 -3.90 9.09 17.22
C PHE A 29 -4.27 10.14 18.27
N ASP A 30 -4.02 11.42 17.98
CA ASP A 30 -4.51 12.53 18.78
C ASP A 30 -5.97 12.83 18.41
N PRO A 31 -6.95 12.56 19.31
CA PRO A 31 -8.36 12.76 19.01
C PRO A 31 -8.77 14.22 18.90
N ASP A 32 -8.01 15.15 19.47
CA ASP A 32 -8.35 16.57 19.51
C ASP A 32 -7.83 17.31 18.27
N THR A 33 -6.70 16.86 17.71
CA THR A 33 -6.07 17.50 16.55
C THR A 33 -6.18 16.70 15.25
N GLY A 34 -6.53 15.42 15.35
CA GLY A 34 -6.55 14.51 14.21
C GLY A 34 -5.17 14.06 13.74
N THR A 35 -4.13 14.32 14.54
CA THR A 35 -2.72 14.12 14.15
C THR A 35 -2.24 12.72 14.54
N LEU A 36 -1.44 12.09 13.67
CA LEU A 36 -0.76 10.82 13.95
C LEU A 36 0.44 11.07 14.87
N LEU A 37 0.54 10.34 15.99
CA LEU A 37 1.51 10.63 17.07
C LEU A 37 2.79 9.78 16.99
N ASP A 38 2.74 8.54 16.48
CA ASP A 38 3.93 7.73 16.17
C ASP A 38 3.58 6.56 15.21
N GLU A 39 4.45 6.26 14.24
CA GLU A 39 4.18 5.30 13.17
C GLU A 39 5.02 4.02 13.28
N PRO A 40 4.44 2.90 13.73
CA PRO A 40 4.82 1.58 13.25
C PRO A 40 3.84 1.15 12.15
N VAL A 41 4.15 1.42 10.89
CA VAL A 41 3.34 0.92 9.78
C VAL A 41 3.45 -0.62 9.72
N VAL A 42 2.52 -1.32 10.36
CA VAL A 42 2.40 -2.79 10.29
C VAL A 42 1.44 -3.18 9.18
N TYR A 43 2.00 -3.73 8.12
CA TYR A 43 1.30 -4.21 6.94
C TYR A 43 0.54 -5.51 7.25
N ASP A 44 -0.77 -5.42 7.46
CA ASP A 44 -1.63 -6.59 7.62
C ASP A 44 -2.06 -7.14 6.26
N ILE A 45 -1.37 -8.19 5.82
CA ILE A 45 -1.66 -8.86 4.56
C ILE A 45 -2.81 -9.83 4.81
N GLY A 46 -4.00 -9.51 4.27
CA GLY A 46 -5.14 -10.43 4.22
C GLY A 46 -4.68 -11.83 3.82
N ALA A 47 -4.98 -12.82 4.67
CA ALA A 47 -4.21 -14.05 4.87
C ALA A 47 -4.19 -15.09 3.73
N ASP A 48 -4.53 -14.73 2.49
CA ASP A 48 -4.54 -15.68 1.36
C ASP A 48 -3.22 -15.74 0.58
N ARG A 49 -2.32 -14.76 0.74
CA ARG A 49 -0.97 -14.80 0.16
C ARG A 49 0.06 -14.17 1.09
N ALA A 50 0.96 -14.97 1.64
CA ALA A 50 2.16 -14.45 2.30
C ALA A 50 3.04 -13.73 1.25
N VAL A 51 2.98 -12.40 1.22
CA VAL A 51 3.87 -11.62 0.36
C VAL A 51 5.17 -11.40 1.11
N GLY A 52 6.16 -12.26 0.86
CA GLY A 52 7.52 -12.09 1.40
C GLY A 52 8.22 -10.90 0.75
N LEU A 53 7.88 -9.68 1.16
CA LEU A 53 8.56 -8.46 0.73
C LEU A 53 9.73 -8.15 1.66
N ALA A 54 10.80 -7.60 1.07
CA ALA A 54 11.87 -7.04 1.88
C ALA A 54 11.34 -5.82 2.67
N PRO A 55 11.93 -5.50 3.84
CA PRO A 55 11.63 -4.27 4.55
C PRO A 55 11.73 -3.04 3.62
N GLY A 56 10.83 -2.07 3.79
CA GLY A 56 10.81 -0.82 3.01
C GLY A 56 10.11 -0.86 1.64
N TRP A 57 9.60 -2.02 1.21
CA TRP A 57 8.85 -2.11 -0.06
C TRP A 57 7.61 -1.22 -0.09
N TRP A 58 6.89 -1.19 1.02
CA TRP A 58 5.67 -0.42 1.14
C TRP A 58 5.94 1.08 1.22
N ASP A 59 6.97 1.48 1.98
CA ASP A 59 7.45 2.86 2.04
C ASP A 59 7.84 3.36 0.64
N ALA A 60 8.45 2.49 -0.19
CA ALA A 60 8.76 2.81 -1.57
C ALA A 60 7.50 3.01 -2.43
N LEU A 61 6.45 2.21 -2.26
CA LEU A 61 5.18 2.41 -3.00
C LEU A 61 4.48 3.71 -2.59
N ILE A 62 4.57 4.09 -1.32
CA ILE A 62 4.03 5.35 -0.81
C ILE A 62 4.85 6.53 -1.35
N ALA A 63 6.19 6.44 -1.28
CA ALA A 63 7.10 7.46 -1.81
C ALA A 63 6.97 7.64 -3.34
N ASP A 64 6.70 6.56 -4.07
CA ASP A 64 6.40 6.57 -5.50
C ASP A 64 4.99 7.15 -5.82
N GLY A 65 4.19 7.48 -4.81
CA GLY A 65 2.82 7.99 -4.98
C GLY A 65 1.85 6.96 -5.54
N LEU A 66 2.10 5.67 -5.31
CA LEU A 66 1.26 4.55 -5.78
C LEU A 66 0.21 4.14 -4.75
N LEU A 67 0.49 4.40 -3.47
CA LEU A 67 -0.41 4.20 -2.36
C LEU A 67 -0.63 5.52 -1.63
N GLU A 68 -1.87 5.78 -1.27
CA GLU A 68 -2.25 6.93 -0.44
C GLU A 68 -3.07 6.46 0.76
N LEU A 69 -2.89 7.13 1.90
CA LEU A 69 -3.69 6.85 3.09
C LEU A 69 -5.09 7.42 2.89
N GLN A 70 -6.12 6.58 3.01
CA GLN A 70 -7.50 7.04 2.96
C GLN A 70 -7.80 7.89 4.20
N ALA A 71 -8.31 9.09 3.98
CA ALA A 71 -8.59 10.08 5.02
C ALA A 71 -9.41 9.48 6.18
N HIS A 72 -8.98 9.78 7.42
CA HIS A 72 -9.62 9.29 8.66
C HIS A 72 -9.66 7.76 8.81
N THR A 73 -8.79 7.04 8.12
CA THR A 73 -8.63 5.60 8.27
C THR A 73 -7.18 5.22 8.47
N THR A 74 -6.94 3.94 8.72
CA THR A 74 -5.62 3.33 8.70
C THR A 74 -5.31 2.64 7.37
N ARG A 75 -6.19 2.71 6.37
CA ARG A 75 -6.10 1.91 5.15
C ARG A 75 -5.45 2.70 4.02
N TYR A 76 -4.52 2.07 3.31
CA TYR A 76 -4.00 2.60 2.05
C TYR A 76 -4.83 2.10 0.87
N THR A 77 -5.01 2.99 -0.10
CA THR A 77 -5.68 2.73 -1.38
C THR A 77 -4.74 3.03 -2.54
N LEU A 78 -5.03 2.44 -3.70
CA LEU A 78 -4.30 2.75 -4.94
C LEU A 78 -4.63 4.16 -5.39
N THR A 79 -3.60 4.91 -5.78
CA THR A 79 -3.78 6.22 -6.40
C THR A 79 -4.24 6.10 -7.85
N ALA A 80 -4.65 7.22 -8.44
CA ALA A 80 -4.92 7.31 -9.88
C ALA A 80 -3.69 6.91 -10.72
N THR A 81 -2.48 7.29 -10.29
CA THR A 81 -1.22 6.92 -10.94
C THR A 81 -1.01 5.40 -10.94
N ALA A 82 -1.22 4.74 -9.79
CA ALA A 82 -1.13 3.29 -9.72
C ALA A 82 -2.17 2.59 -10.62
N THR A 83 -3.39 3.14 -10.68
CA THR A 83 -4.47 2.61 -11.52
C THR A 83 -4.14 2.75 -13.02
N ALA A 84 -3.55 3.87 -13.44
CA ALA A 84 -3.10 4.08 -14.81
C ALA A 84 -1.98 3.11 -15.18
N LEU A 85 -0.97 2.94 -14.32
CA LEU A 85 0.13 1.97 -14.53
C LEU A 85 -0.38 0.53 -14.71
N LEU A 86 -1.41 0.15 -13.95
CA LEU A 86 -2.03 -1.18 -14.07
C LEU A 86 -2.79 -1.36 -15.38
N THR A 87 -3.34 -0.28 -15.93
CA THR A 87 -4.10 -0.27 -17.19
C THR A 87 -3.15 -0.35 -18.39
N ASP A 88 -2.08 0.44 -18.39
CA ASP A 88 -1.07 0.42 -19.46
C ASP A 88 -0.32 -0.92 -19.50
N ALA A 89 -0.08 -1.55 -18.34
CA ALA A 89 0.57 -2.86 -18.27
C ALA A 89 -0.35 -4.06 -18.59
N ALA A 90 -1.63 -3.81 -18.94
CA ALA A 90 -2.58 -4.83 -19.39
C ALA A 90 -2.72 -4.89 -20.92
N LEU A 91 -2.06 -3.97 -21.63
CA LEU A 91 -1.93 -3.91 -23.09
C LEU A 91 -0.58 -4.49 -23.54
#